data_AF-A0A1G2PKP7-F1
#
_entry.id   AF-A0A1G2PKP7-F1
#
_cell.length_a   1.000
_cell.length_b   1.000
_cell.length_c   1.000
_cell.angle_alpha   90.00
_cell.angle_beta   90.00
_cell.angle_gamma   90.00
#
_symmetry.space_group_name_H-M   'P 1'
#
loop_
_entity.id
_entity.type
_entity.pdbx_description
1 polymer ?
#
loop_
_entity_poly.entity_id
_entity_poly.type
_entity_poly.pdbx_seq_one_letter_code
_entity_poly.pdbx_strand_id
1 'polypeptide(L)'
;MALRTPSTQTDFVPISVDEFRFRTTIDLSKIPGCEQIGWIVSPKDIARVESVVVMPDHYRDKLLSSISLSFNRAQKPYCEHEVHLRMTDPSSLVLGQKFVYRPNYISIVEGFRDTFKGFGMMRGFTRFLACLIIGTTQSGESVLGHYLPPIVEKHGDRLILMDGVHRNYLARQAGISIECLVVENVEVPFPCTPHPWYDVSVIEQKPADAKNRYWDLEKSLFRDTKYVGIDG
;
A
#
# COMPACT_ATOMS: atom_id res chain seq x y z
N MET A 1 6.74 20.72 -21.59
CA MET A 1 5.79 19.60 -21.65
C MET A 1 6.60 18.32 -21.63
N ALA A 2 6.87 17.77 -20.44
CA ALA A 2 7.71 16.59 -20.29
C ALA A 2 6.93 15.35 -20.76
N LEU A 3 7.48 14.62 -21.73
CA LEU A 3 6.94 13.35 -22.19
C LEU A 3 7.00 12.37 -21.01
N ARG A 4 5.83 11.98 -20.49
CA ARG A 4 5.73 10.93 -19.48
C ARG A 4 6.33 9.65 -20.09
N THR A 5 7.41 9.16 -19.51
CA THR A 5 7.96 7.83 -19.79
C THR A 5 6.83 6.80 -19.64
N PRO A 6 6.70 5.79 -20.52
CA PRO A 6 5.67 4.77 -20.38
C PRO A 6 5.76 4.16 -18.99
N SER A 7 4.69 4.28 -18.20
CA SER A 7 4.65 3.69 -16.88
C SER A 7 4.86 2.19 -17.02
N THR A 8 5.85 1.65 -16.30
CA THR A 8 6.00 0.21 -16.12
C THR A 8 4.65 -0.34 -15.70
N GLN A 9 4.05 -1.20 -16.53
CA GLN A 9 2.73 -1.79 -16.34
C GLN A 9 2.56 -2.22 -14.88
N THR A 10 1.56 -1.69 -14.20
CA THR A 10 1.30 -2.02 -12.80
C THR A 10 0.91 -3.49 -12.72
N ASP A 11 1.49 -4.24 -11.78
CA ASP A 11 1.04 -5.61 -11.44
C ASP A 11 -0.35 -5.57 -10.74
N PHE A 12 -1.10 -4.47 -10.83
CA PHE A 12 -2.38 -4.25 -10.17
C PHE A 12 -3.49 -4.41 -11.21
N VAL A 13 -4.47 -5.26 -10.91
CA VAL A 13 -5.62 -5.48 -11.79
C VAL A 13 -6.79 -4.65 -11.27
N PRO A 14 -7.37 -3.74 -12.09
CA PRO A 14 -8.55 -2.98 -11.69
C PRO A 14 -9.68 -3.87 -11.17
N ILE A 15 -10.38 -3.42 -10.14
CA ILE A 15 -11.46 -4.16 -9.47
C ILE A 15 -12.76 -3.39 -9.69
N SER A 16 -13.81 -4.03 -10.19
CA SER A 16 -15.12 -3.37 -10.29
C SER A 16 -15.67 -3.06 -8.91
N VAL A 17 -16.51 -2.03 -8.77
CA VAL A 17 -17.11 -1.70 -7.46
C VAL A 17 -17.92 -2.86 -6.88
N ASP A 18 -18.63 -3.62 -7.70
CA ASP A 18 -19.39 -4.79 -7.24
C ASP A 18 -18.49 -5.86 -6.63
N GLU A 19 -17.38 -6.16 -7.31
CA GLU A 19 -16.40 -7.12 -6.81
C GLU A 19 -15.69 -6.58 -5.55
N PHE A 20 -15.32 -5.30 -5.53
CA PHE A 20 -14.75 -4.66 -4.34
C PHE A 20 -15.70 -4.74 -3.14
N ARG A 21 -16.99 -4.45 -3.35
CA ARG A 21 -18.04 -4.55 -2.33
C ARG A 21 -18.23 -5.98 -1.86
N PHE A 22 -18.20 -6.96 -2.77
CA PHE A 22 -18.24 -8.38 -2.40
C PHE A 22 -17.06 -8.78 -1.50
N ARG A 23 -15.85 -8.35 -1.83
CA ARG A 23 -14.62 -8.70 -1.09
C ARG A 23 -14.54 -8.04 0.29
N THR A 24 -14.94 -6.78 0.38
CA THR A 24 -14.68 -5.92 1.54
C THR A 24 -15.92 -5.59 2.36
N THR A 25 -17.11 -5.81 1.80
CA THR A 25 -18.42 -5.34 2.31
C THR A 25 -18.55 -3.82 2.42
N ILE A 26 -17.60 -3.07 1.85
CA ILE A 26 -17.61 -1.60 1.83
C ILE A 26 -18.56 -1.13 0.72
N ASP A 27 -19.47 -0.24 1.10
CA ASP A 27 -20.45 0.35 0.19
C ASP A 27 -20.03 1.78 -0.18
N LEU A 28 -19.42 1.94 -1.36
CA LEU A 28 -18.92 3.23 -1.84
C LEU A 28 -20.03 4.26 -2.04
N SER A 29 -21.28 3.84 -2.27
CA SER A 29 -22.41 4.77 -2.41
C SER A 29 -22.70 5.57 -1.14
N LYS A 30 -22.18 5.13 0.01
CA LYS A 30 -22.30 5.81 1.30
C LYS A 30 -21.18 6.82 1.57
N ILE A 31 -20.22 6.94 0.65
CA ILE A 31 -19.06 7.81 0.80
C ILE A 31 -19.24 8.98 -0.16
N PRO A 32 -19.33 10.23 0.36
CA PRO A 32 -19.52 11.41 -0.47
C PRO A 32 -18.46 11.51 -1.57
N GLY A 33 -18.92 11.67 -2.82
CA GLY A 33 -18.06 11.78 -4.01
C GLY A 33 -17.66 10.45 -4.64
N CYS A 34 -18.07 9.31 -4.06
CA CYS A 34 -17.80 7.98 -4.60
C CYS A 34 -19.02 7.34 -5.30
N GLU A 35 -20.09 8.09 -5.53
CA GLU A 35 -21.38 7.56 -6.01
C GLU A 35 -21.32 7.06 -7.46
N GLN A 36 -20.38 7.58 -8.26
CA GLN A 36 -20.24 7.27 -9.69
C GLN A 36 -19.00 6.42 -10.00
N ILE A 37 -18.28 5.96 -8.98
CA ILE A 37 -17.06 5.18 -9.16
C ILE A 37 -17.41 3.84 -9.78
N GLY A 38 -16.77 3.51 -10.91
CA GLY A 38 -16.93 2.21 -11.57
C GLY A 38 -15.86 1.19 -11.16
N TRP A 39 -14.67 1.68 -10.82
CA TRP A 39 -13.49 0.84 -10.60
C TRP A 39 -12.59 1.33 -9.47
N ILE A 40 -11.97 0.36 -8.79
CA ILE A 40 -10.81 0.56 -7.94
C ILE A 40 -9.55 0.32 -8.78
N VAL A 41 -8.63 1.28 -8.78
CA VAL A 41 -7.40 1.26 -9.57
C VAL A 41 -6.17 1.56 -8.72
N SER A 42 -4.98 1.30 -9.24
CA SER A 42 -3.76 1.85 -8.64
C SER A 42 -3.82 3.39 -8.70
N PRO A 43 -3.39 4.11 -7.66
CA PRO A 43 -3.24 5.57 -7.72
C PRO A 43 -2.43 6.08 -8.92
N LYS A 44 -1.52 5.25 -9.46
CA LYS A 44 -0.69 5.58 -10.63
C LYS A 44 -1.48 5.57 -11.94
N ASP A 45 -2.61 4.88 -11.99
CA ASP A 45 -3.46 4.73 -13.18
C ASP A 45 -4.52 5.84 -13.28
N ILE A 46 -4.63 6.71 -12.26
CA ILE A 46 -5.51 7.87 -12.25
C ILE A 46 -4.89 8.97 -13.12
N ALA A 47 -5.51 9.25 -14.28
CA ALA A 47 -5.00 10.22 -15.23
C ALA A 47 -5.21 11.67 -14.74
N ARG A 48 -6.37 11.93 -14.14
CA ARG A 48 -6.73 13.22 -13.55
C ARG A 48 -7.33 13.01 -12.16
N VAL A 49 -6.69 13.57 -11.15
CA VAL A 49 -7.22 13.58 -9.78
C VAL A 49 -8.23 14.72 -9.66
N GLU A 50 -9.42 14.41 -9.17
CA GLU A 50 -10.53 15.36 -9.00
C GLU A 50 -10.75 15.69 -7.52
N SER A 51 -10.57 14.70 -6.65
CA SER A 51 -10.69 14.87 -5.20
C SER A 51 -9.73 13.95 -4.44
N VAL A 52 -9.26 14.42 -3.30
CA VAL A 52 -8.50 13.63 -2.33
C VAL A 52 -9.19 13.79 -0.98
N VAL A 53 -9.72 12.69 -0.46
CA VAL A 53 -10.48 12.68 0.79
C VAL A 53 -9.72 11.87 1.82
N VAL A 54 -9.60 12.39 3.04
CA VAL A 54 -9.03 11.62 4.16
C VAL A 54 -9.90 10.40 4.39
N MET A 55 -9.27 9.22 4.41
CA MET A 55 -9.96 7.96 4.60
C MET A 55 -10.49 7.88 6.04
N PRO A 56 -11.81 7.72 6.26
CA PRO A 56 -12.36 7.54 7.59
C PRO A 56 -11.79 6.29 8.25
N ASP A 57 -11.56 6.32 9.58
CA ASP A 57 -10.98 5.18 10.31
C ASP A 57 -11.78 3.89 10.09
N HIS A 58 -13.11 3.94 10.17
CA HIS A 58 -13.95 2.77 9.93
C HIS A 58 -13.81 2.18 8.52
N TYR A 59 -13.55 3.02 7.50
CA TYR A 59 -13.28 2.54 6.15
C TYR A 59 -11.92 1.86 6.08
N ARG A 60 -10.88 2.53 6.61
CA ARG A 60 -9.51 2.02 6.64
C ARG A 60 -9.46 0.67 7.35
N ASP A 61 -10.05 0.58 8.53
CA ASP A 61 -10.00 -0.61 9.36
C ASP A 61 -10.76 -1.75 8.68
N LYS A 62 -11.90 -1.45 8.02
CA LYS A 62 -12.64 -2.44 7.23
C LYS A 62 -11.88 -2.91 5.99
N LEU A 63 -11.15 -2.01 5.34
CA LEU A 63 -10.30 -2.33 4.19
C LEU A 63 -9.16 -3.26 4.61
N LEU A 64 -8.46 -2.92 5.70
CA LEU A 64 -7.40 -3.75 6.27
C LEU A 64 -7.94 -5.10 6.74
N SER A 65 -9.07 -5.13 7.45
CA SER A 65 -9.67 -6.37 7.93
C SER A 65 -10.13 -7.31 6.82
N SER A 66 -10.26 -6.79 5.60
CA SER A 66 -10.65 -7.56 4.43
C SER A 66 -9.44 -8.19 3.71
N ILE A 67 -8.21 -7.82 4.07
CA ILE A 67 -7.00 -8.47 3.56
C ILE A 67 -7.04 -9.94 3.94
N SER A 68 -6.92 -10.79 2.92
CA SER A 68 -6.89 -12.24 3.08
C SER A 68 -5.51 -12.80 2.76
N LEU A 69 -5.29 -14.06 3.12
CA LEU A 69 -4.16 -14.80 2.59
C LEU A 69 -4.36 -15.11 1.10
N SER A 70 -3.27 -15.11 0.32
CA SER A 70 -3.34 -15.32 -1.14
C SER A 70 -3.89 -16.70 -1.52
N PHE A 71 -3.64 -17.73 -0.70
CA PHE A 71 -4.07 -19.12 -0.97
C PHE A 71 -5.25 -19.56 -0.09
N ASN A 72 -5.71 -18.72 0.83
CA ASN A 72 -6.87 -19.00 1.67
C ASN A 72 -7.66 -17.70 1.94
N ARG A 73 -8.67 -17.43 1.10
CA ARG A 73 -9.49 -16.22 1.20
C ARG A 73 -10.36 -16.17 2.45
N ALA A 74 -10.64 -17.31 3.07
CA ALA A 74 -11.40 -17.38 4.32
C ALA A 74 -10.56 -16.90 5.52
N GLN A 75 -9.24 -17.02 5.45
CA GLN A 75 -8.34 -16.56 6.52
C GLN A 75 -7.97 -15.09 6.29
N LYS A 76 -8.43 -14.25 7.21
CA LYS A 76 -8.21 -12.80 7.23
C LYS A 76 -7.32 -12.45 8.42
N PRO A 77 -5.99 -12.26 8.22
CA PRO A 77 -5.04 -12.05 9.32
C PRO A 77 -5.37 -10.84 10.21
N TYR A 78 -6.19 -9.95 9.68
CA TYR A 78 -6.53 -8.65 10.23
C TYR A 78 -8.01 -8.56 10.62
N CYS A 79 -8.74 -9.66 10.85
CA CYS A 79 -10.17 -9.56 11.17
C CYS A 79 -10.45 -8.99 12.58
N GLU A 80 -9.53 -9.18 13.54
CA GLU A 80 -9.73 -8.88 14.98
C GLU A 80 -8.55 -8.11 15.60
N HIS A 81 -7.79 -7.41 14.75
CA HIS A 81 -6.58 -6.69 15.14
C HIS A 81 -6.86 -5.23 15.53
N GLU A 82 -5.92 -4.66 16.28
CA GLU A 82 -5.87 -3.23 16.52
C GLU A 82 -4.95 -2.56 15.50
N VAL A 83 -5.43 -1.49 14.87
CA VAL A 83 -4.65 -0.66 13.95
C VAL A 83 -4.32 0.66 14.61
N HIS A 84 -3.03 0.93 14.75
CA HIS A 84 -2.53 2.17 15.33
C HIS A 84 -1.73 2.95 14.29
N LEU A 85 -2.08 4.23 14.10
CA LEU A 85 -1.23 5.13 13.33
C LEU A 85 -0.05 5.58 14.20
N ARG A 86 1.18 5.24 13.82
CA ARG A 86 2.38 5.55 14.62
C ARG A 86 3.52 6.11 13.78
N MET A 87 4.18 7.14 14.31
CA MET A 87 5.49 7.55 13.81
C MET A 87 6.51 6.47 14.14
N THR A 88 7.14 5.93 13.11
CA THR A 88 8.07 4.81 13.18
C THR A 88 9.44 5.25 12.67
N ASP A 89 10.51 4.86 13.35
CA ASP A 89 11.86 4.93 12.78
C ASP A 89 12.04 3.76 11.81
N PRO A 90 12.21 4.01 10.50
CA PRO A 90 12.46 2.93 9.55
C PRO A 90 13.62 2.02 9.95
N SER A 91 14.64 2.55 10.63
CA SER A 91 15.85 1.81 11.03
C SER A 91 15.56 0.73 12.08
N SER A 92 14.47 0.85 12.85
CA SER A 92 14.06 -0.14 13.84
C SER A 92 13.21 -1.28 13.23
N LEU A 93 12.83 -1.17 11.96
CA LEU A 93 12.03 -2.18 11.28
C LEU A 93 12.90 -3.32 10.73
N VAL A 94 12.30 -4.51 10.70
CA VAL A 94 12.82 -5.68 9.97
C VAL A 94 11.92 -5.99 8.78
N LEU A 95 12.45 -6.68 7.76
CA LEU A 95 11.83 -6.83 6.44
C LEU A 95 11.76 -8.29 6.02
N GLY A 96 10.69 -8.68 5.34
CA GLY A 96 10.61 -10.00 4.70
C GLY A 96 11.16 -10.04 3.26
N GLN A 97 11.44 -8.89 2.65
CA GLN A 97 11.87 -8.77 1.24
C GLN A 97 13.37 -8.47 1.09
N LYS A 98 14.04 -9.17 0.18
CA LYS A 98 15.50 -9.16 -0.07
C LYS A 98 16.05 -7.87 -0.67
N PHE A 99 15.18 -6.99 -1.19
CA PHE A 99 15.64 -5.83 -1.93
C PHE A 99 14.65 -4.66 -1.92
N VAL A 100 15.15 -3.49 -2.32
CA VAL A 100 14.37 -2.31 -2.69
C VAL A 100 14.55 -2.08 -4.19
N TYR A 101 13.44 -1.95 -4.93
CA TYR A 101 13.50 -1.74 -6.37
C TYR A 101 13.71 -0.25 -6.67
N ARG A 102 14.85 0.09 -7.26
CA ARG A 102 15.26 1.48 -7.49
C ARG A 102 14.25 2.29 -8.32
N PRO A 103 13.76 1.78 -9.47
CA PRO A 103 12.77 2.51 -10.26
C PRO A 103 11.52 2.91 -9.47
N ASN A 104 11.07 2.07 -8.52
CA ASN A 104 9.91 2.37 -7.69
C ASN A 104 10.16 3.55 -6.74
N TYR A 105 11.28 3.59 -6.01
CA TYR A 105 11.50 4.73 -5.11
C TYR A 105 11.81 6.02 -5.88
N ILE A 106 12.46 5.95 -7.06
CA ILE A 106 12.66 7.12 -7.91
C ILE A 106 11.30 7.69 -8.33
N SER A 107 10.37 6.83 -8.76
CA SER A 107 9.01 7.26 -9.12
C SER A 107 8.27 7.96 -7.97
N ILE A 108 8.53 7.55 -6.73
CA ILE A 108 7.97 8.22 -5.55
C ILE A 108 8.59 9.61 -5.39
N VAL A 109 9.92 9.73 -5.47
CA VAL A 109 10.61 11.03 -5.34
C VAL A 109 10.17 12.01 -6.42
N GLU A 110 10.03 11.54 -7.66
CA GLU A 110 9.71 12.37 -8.82
C GLU A 110 8.22 12.68 -8.95
N GLY A 111 7.34 11.71 -8.67
CA GLY A 111 5.92 11.79 -9.01
C GLY A 111 4.96 11.96 -7.83
N PHE A 112 5.36 11.61 -6.60
CA PHE A 112 4.40 11.53 -5.48
C PHE A 112 3.71 12.86 -5.19
N ARG A 113 4.45 13.97 -5.26
CA ARG A 113 3.90 15.31 -4.99
C ARG A 113 2.87 15.74 -6.04
N ASP A 114 3.03 15.31 -7.29
CA ASP A 114 2.17 15.74 -8.38
C ASP A 114 0.76 15.17 -8.26
N THR A 115 0.60 13.96 -7.72
CA THR A 115 -0.71 13.36 -7.41
C THR A 115 -1.56 14.21 -6.48
N PHE A 116 -0.93 14.95 -5.56
CA PHE A 116 -1.61 15.72 -4.52
C PHE A 116 -1.49 17.24 -4.70
N LYS A 117 -0.97 17.67 -5.85
CA LYS A 117 -0.81 19.09 -6.17
C LYS A 117 -2.19 19.75 -6.23
N GLY A 118 -2.38 20.79 -5.42
CA GLY A 118 -3.63 21.55 -5.34
C GLY A 118 -4.58 21.14 -4.21
N PHE A 119 -4.29 20.04 -3.49
CA PHE A 119 -5.16 19.52 -2.42
C PHE A 119 -4.71 19.92 -1.00
N GLY A 120 -3.86 20.95 -0.87
CA GLY A 120 -3.43 21.46 0.44
C GLY A 120 -2.63 20.46 1.30
N MET A 121 -2.15 19.36 0.71
CA MET A 121 -1.35 18.36 1.40
C MET A 121 0.08 18.89 1.61
N MET A 122 0.26 19.63 2.71
CA MET A 122 1.52 20.30 3.09
C MET A 122 2.56 19.36 3.70
N ARG A 123 2.17 18.11 4.02
CA ARG A 123 3.05 17.13 4.65
C ARG A 123 3.77 16.31 3.58
N GLY A 124 5.07 16.08 3.76
CA GLY A 124 5.86 15.19 2.89
C GLY A 124 5.38 13.74 2.96
N PHE A 125 5.95 12.87 2.13
CA PHE A 125 5.57 11.44 2.02
C PHE A 125 5.67 10.66 3.35
N THR A 126 6.32 11.23 4.37
CA THR A 126 6.50 10.62 5.69
C THR A 126 5.37 10.84 6.69
N ARG A 127 4.43 11.77 6.43
CA ARG A 127 3.29 12.05 7.33
C ARG A 127 1.98 12.13 6.57
N PHE A 128 1.84 11.19 5.65
CA PHE A 128 0.75 11.16 4.71
C PHE A 128 -0.33 10.22 5.23
N LEU A 129 -1.50 10.78 5.51
CA LEU A 129 -2.63 10.04 6.03
C LEU A 129 -3.17 9.05 5.00
N ALA A 130 -3.95 8.07 5.47
CA ALA A 130 -4.74 7.24 4.58
C ALA A 130 -5.74 8.13 3.81
N CYS A 131 -5.81 7.99 2.49
CA CYS A 131 -6.65 8.81 1.62
C CYS A 131 -7.34 7.98 0.54
N LEU A 132 -8.52 8.46 0.15
CA LEU A 132 -9.23 8.08 -1.05
C LEU A 132 -8.86 9.07 -2.16
N ILE A 133 -8.35 8.58 -3.29
CA ILE A 133 -7.99 9.39 -4.45
C ILE A 133 -9.03 9.15 -5.53
N ILE A 134 -9.88 10.14 -5.74
CA ILE A 134 -11.00 10.08 -6.69
C ILE A 134 -10.58 10.83 -7.96
N GLY A 135 -10.84 10.23 -9.11
CA GLY A 135 -10.51 10.87 -10.38
C GLY A 135 -11.01 10.10 -11.58
N THR A 136 -10.36 10.33 -12.71
CA THR A 136 -10.71 9.67 -13.98
C THR A 136 -9.51 9.01 -14.64
N THR A 137 -9.77 7.92 -15.36
CA THR A 137 -8.82 7.30 -16.29
C THR A 137 -8.64 8.16 -17.55
N GLN A 138 -7.75 7.73 -18.46
CA GLN A 138 -7.60 8.38 -19.78
C GLN A 138 -8.86 8.22 -20.66
N SER A 139 -9.62 7.14 -20.49
CA SER A 139 -10.92 6.89 -21.13
C SER A 139 -12.05 7.73 -20.53
N GLY A 140 -11.81 8.48 -19.45
CA GLY A 140 -12.81 9.31 -18.78
C GLY A 140 -13.69 8.54 -17.78
N GLU A 141 -13.35 7.30 -17.44
CA GLU A 141 -14.08 6.51 -16.45
C GLU A 141 -13.77 7.01 -15.04
N SER A 142 -14.80 7.13 -14.19
CA SER A 142 -14.64 7.53 -12.79
C SER A 142 -14.08 6.37 -11.96
N VAL A 143 -13.00 6.64 -11.23
CA VAL A 143 -12.21 5.63 -10.52
C VAL A 143 -11.76 6.10 -9.13
N LEU A 144 -11.50 5.11 -8.27
CA LEU A 144 -11.00 5.31 -6.91
C LEU A 144 -9.65 4.59 -6.74
N GLY A 145 -8.66 5.30 -6.23
CA GLY A 145 -7.40 4.73 -5.74
C GLY A 145 -7.31 4.82 -4.22
N HIS A 146 -6.73 3.80 -3.60
CA HIS A 146 -6.42 3.81 -2.17
C HIS A 146 -4.97 4.21 -1.95
N TYR A 147 -4.75 5.21 -1.11
CA TYR A 147 -3.45 5.47 -0.53
C TYR A 147 -3.48 5.14 0.96
N LEU A 148 -2.56 4.30 1.40
CA LEU A 148 -2.35 3.99 2.82
C LEU A 148 -0.92 4.31 3.22
N PRO A 149 -0.66 4.80 4.45
CA PRO A 149 0.67 4.74 5.04
C PRO A 149 1.23 3.31 4.98
N PRO A 150 2.56 3.13 5.03
CA PRO A 150 3.17 1.80 5.09
C PRO A 150 2.55 0.94 6.20
N ILE A 151 2.39 -0.35 5.95
CA ILE A 151 1.75 -1.27 6.89
C ILE A 151 2.85 -2.08 7.57
N VAL A 152 2.82 -2.08 8.91
CA VAL A 152 3.78 -2.77 9.77
C VAL A 152 2.99 -3.75 10.64
N GLU A 153 3.43 -4.99 10.72
CA GLU A 153 2.88 -5.98 11.64
C GLU A 153 3.76 -6.09 12.88
N LYS A 154 3.14 -6.13 14.05
CA LYS A 154 3.83 -6.40 15.32
C LYS A 154 3.74 -7.89 15.66
N HIS A 155 4.89 -8.54 15.74
CA HIS A 155 5.05 -9.95 16.10
C HIS A 155 5.97 -10.06 17.33
N GLY A 156 5.38 -10.20 18.51
CA GLY A 156 6.11 -10.06 19.78
C GLY A 156 6.74 -8.67 19.91
N ASP A 157 8.05 -8.62 20.14
CA ASP A 157 8.82 -7.37 20.23
C ASP A 157 9.27 -6.81 18.87
N ARG A 158 8.98 -7.52 17.77
CA ARG A 158 9.44 -7.14 16.42
C ARG A 158 8.37 -6.37 15.67
N LEU A 159 8.79 -5.29 15.01
CA LEU A 159 8.00 -4.56 14.02
C LEU A 159 8.48 -4.96 12.63
N ILE A 160 7.64 -5.69 11.90
CA ILE A 160 7.97 -6.24 10.58
C ILE A 160 7.26 -5.41 9.51
N LEU A 161 8.02 -4.86 8.57
CA LEU A 161 7.46 -4.08 7.46
C LEU A 161 6.77 -5.02 6.46
N MET A 162 5.44 -4.92 6.36
CA MET A 162 4.62 -5.73 5.46
C MET A 162 4.48 -5.06 4.09
N ASP A 163 4.14 -3.77 4.07
CA ASP A 163 3.95 -2.99 2.84
C ASP A 163 4.63 -1.62 2.93
N GLY A 164 5.01 -1.04 1.78
CA GLY A 164 5.63 0.29 1.72
C GLY A 164 7.14 0.30 1.91
N VAL A 165 7.84 -0.76 1.49
CA VAL A 165 9.31 -0.90 1.57
C VAL A 165 10.07 0.27 0.95
N HIS A 166 9.62 0.78 -0.19
CA HIS A 166 10.27 1.88 -0.92
C HIS A 166 10.16 3.20 -0.16
N ARG A 167 9.00 3.48 0.45
CA ARG A 167 8.77 4.70 1.26
C ARG A 167 9.58 4.66 2.56
N ASN A 168 9.61 3.51 3.24
CA ASN A 168 10.46 3.33 4.42
C ASN A 168 11.94 3.43 4.07
N TYR A 169 12.37 2.88 2.94
CA TYR A 169 13.76 3.02 2.48
C TYR A 169 14.13 4.49 2.28
N LEU A 170 13.30 5.30 1.61
CA LEU A 170 13.54 6.73 1.43
C LEU A 170 13.61 7.48 2.76
N ALA A 171 12.66 7.22 3.67
CA ALA A 171 12.66 7.82 5.00
C ALA A 171 13.94 7.44 5.80
N ARG A 172 14.37 6.18 5.73
CA ARG A 172 15.61 5.69 6.34
C ARG A 172 16.82 6.42 5.81
N GLN A 173 16.96 6.52 4.48
CA GLN A 173 18.10 7.20 3.84
C GLN A 173 18.17 8.69 4.18
N ALA A 174 17.01 9.31 4.40
CA ALA A 174 16.92 10.69 4.85
C ALA A 174 17.09 10.87 6.38
N GLY A 175 17.20 9.78 7.15
CA GLY A 175 17.33 9.84 8.61
C GLY A 175 16.09 10.40 9.33
N ILE A 176 14.89 10.13 8.80
CA ILE A 176 13.63 10.64 9.33
C ILE A 176 12.62 9.52 9.61
N SER A 177 11.76 9.75 10.60
CA SER A 177 10.63 8.87 10.89
C SER A 177 9.52 8.98 9.84
N ILE A 178 8.75 7.91 9.68
CA ILE A 178 7.59 7.81 8.80
C ILE A 178 6.37 7.30 9.57
N GLU A 179 5.22 7.87 9.28
CA GLU A 179 3.93 7.42 9.80
C GLU A 179 3.55 6.09 9.15
N CYS A 180 3.26 5.08 9.97
CA CYS A 180 2.88 3.74 9.55
C CYS A 180 1.57 3.31 10.21
N LEU A 181 0.85 2.41 9.55
CA LEU A 181 -0.24 1.64 10.13
C LEU A 181 0.35 0.42 10.81
N VAL A 182 0.38 0.43 12.15
CA VAL A 182 0.89 -0.68 12.96
C VAL A 182 -0.28 -1.58 13.34
N VAL A 183 -0.26 -2.79 12.82
CA VAL A 183 -1.21 -3.87 13.05
C VAL A 183 -0.69 -4.73 14.20
N GLU A 184 -1.36 -4.68 15.36
CA GLU A 184 -0.99 -5.46 16.54
C GLU A 184 -1.87 -6.73 16.68
N ASN A 185 -1.41 -7.70 17.47
CA ASN A 185 -2.11 -8.96 17.74
C ASN A 185 -2.38 -9.81 16.48
N VAL A 186 -1.42 -9.87 15.55
CA VAL A 186 -1.52 -10.72 14.36
C VAL A 186 -1.18 -12.16 14.73
N GLU A 187 -2.18 -13.04 14.81
CA GLU A 187 -1.98 -14.45 15.15
C GLU A 187 -1.37 -15.26 14.00
N VAL A 188 -1.65 -14.87 12.75
CA VAL A 188 -1.13 -15.56 11.57
C VAL A 188 0.37 -15.26 11.44
N PRO A 189 1.25 -16.27 11.37
CA PRO A 189 2.68 -16.03 11.24
C PRO A 189 3.04 -15.18 10.02
N PHE A 190 4.12 -14.40 10.13
CA PHE A 190 4.61 -13.61 9.00
C PHE A 190 5.11 -14.54 7.87
N PRO A 191 4.86 -14.23 6.57
CA PRO A 191 5.11 -15.17 5.47
C PRO A 191 6.58 -15.44 5.17
N CYS A 192 7.51 -14.76 5.82
CA CYS A 192 8.92 -14.75 5.47
C CYS A 192 9.77 -14.61 6.74
N THR A 193 11.01 -15.08 6.69
CA THR A 193 12.00 -14.79 7.73
C THR A 193 12.31 -13.28 7.70
N PRO A 194 12.14 -12.55 8.82
CA PRO A 194 12.45 -11.12 8.87
C PRO A 194 13.95 -10.87 9.01
N HIS A 195 14.48 -9.96 8.20
CA HIS A 195 15.88 -9.55 8.18
C HIS A 195 16.04 -8.03 8.39
N PRO A 196 17.16 -7.58 8.99
CA PRO A 196 17.47 -6.16 9.11
C PRO A 196 17.84 -5.52 7.78
N TRP A 197 17.79 -4.20 7.73
CA TRP A 197 18.09 -3.41 6.52
C TRP A 197 19.46 -3.68 5.88
N TYR A 198 20.48 -4.05 6.66
CA TYR A 198 21.82 -4.30 6.10
C TYR A 198 21.88 -5.55 5.22
N ASP A 199 20.89 -6.45 5.31
CA ASP A 199 20.75 -7.62 4.44
C ASP A 199 19.96 -7.30 3.15
N VAL A 200 19.34 -6.11 3.07
CA VAL A 200 18.48 -5.68 1.95
C VAL A 200 19.32 -4.95 0.91
N SER A 201 19.29 -5.44 -0.33
CA SER A 201 20.01 -4.82 -1.45
C SER A 201 19.14 -3.82 -2.23
N VAL A 202 19.75 -2.83 -2.88
CA VAL A 202 19.03 -2.00 -3.87
C VAL A 202 19.28 -2.59 -5.24
N ILE A 203 18.22 -2.86 -6.00
CA ILE A 203 18.32 -3.50 -7.32
C ILE A 203 17.62 -2.69 -8.41
N GLU A 204 18.11 -2.84 -9.64
CA GLU A 204 17.59 -2.18 -10.84
C GLU A 204 16.61 -3.04 -11.63
N GLN A 205 16.63 -4.36 -11.44
CA GLN A 205 15.79 -5.31 -12.19
C GLN A 205 15.09 -6.25 -11.21
N LYS A 206 13.76 -6.25 -11.21
CA LYS A 206 12.94 -7.10 -10.33
C LYS A 206 13.07 -8.57 -10.77
N PRO A 207 13.48 -9.50 -9.88
CA PRO A 207 13.54 -10.92 -10.21
C PRO A 207 12.17 -11.45 -10.64
N ALA A 208 12.11 -12.25 -11.70
CA ALA A 208 10.86 -12.80 -12.20
C ALA A 208 10.18 -13.73 -11.16
N ASP A 209 10.95 -14.61 -10.52
CA ASP A 209 10.45 -15.53 -9.50
C ASP A 209 10.27 -14.84 -8.14
N ALA A 210 9.07 -14.96 -7.57
CA ALA A 210 8.73 -14.48 -6.23
C ALA A 210 9.61 -15.08 -5.12
N LYS A 211 10.07 -16.33 -5.24
CA LYS A 211 10.96 -16.96 -4.23
C LYS A 211 12.29 -16.24 -4.08
N ASN A 212 12.76 -15.60 -5.15
CA ASN A 212 13.98 -14.81 -5.13
C ASN A 212 13.78 -13.41 -4.55
N ARG A 213 12.52 -13.01 -4.28
CA ARG A 213 12.17 -11.69 -3.73
C ARG A 213 12.15 -11.65 -2.21
N TYR A 214 11.92 -12.78 -1.55
CA TYR A 214 11.73 -12.85 -0.11
C TYR A 214 12.63 -13.91 0.52
N TRP A 215 12.89 -13.80 1.83
CA TRP A 215 13.56 -14.86 2.61
C TRP A 215 12.55 -15.90 3.04
N ASP A 216 12.81 -17.17 2.70
CA ASP A 216 12.02 -18.34 3.15
C ASP A 216 10.51 -18.18 3.00
N LEU A 217 10.07 -17.69 1.83
CA LEU A 217 8.66 -17.37 1.57
C LEU A 217 7.74 -18.59 1.72
N GLU A 218 6.86 -18.53 2.71
CA GLU A 218 5.66 -19.34 2.84
C GLU A 218 4.50 -18.70 2.08
N LYS A 219 4.35 -19.10 0.81
CA LYS A 219 3.33 -18.51 -0.10
C LYS A 219 1.92 -18.54 0.48
N SER A 220 1.55 -19.58 1.22
CA SER A 220 0.24 -19.73 1.86
C SER A 220 -0.08 -18.64 2.87
N LEU A 221 0.93 -18.02 3.47
CA LEU A 221 0.81 -16.97 4.49
C LEU A 221 0.89 -15.55 3.91
N PHE A 222 1.07 -15.40 2.59
CA PHE A 222 1.23 -14.10 1.95
C PHE A 222 -0.05 -13.26 2.04
N ARG A 223 0.08 -11.98 2.41
CA ARG A 223 -1.04 -11.05 2.57
C ARG A 223 -1.35 -10.41 1.22
N ASP A 224 -2.56 -10.64 0.73
CA ASP A 224 -2.96 -10.12 -0.58
C ASP A 224 -3.65 -8.76 -0.44
N THR A 225 -2.83 -7.71 -0.33
CA THR A 225 -3.30 -6.32 -0.25
C THR A 225 -3.98 -5.88 -1.54
N LYS A 226 -3.51 -6.37 -2.69
CA LYS A 226 -4.07 -6.06 -4.01
C LYS A 226 -5.47 -6.61 -4.20
N TYR A 227 -5.78 -7.76 -3.58
CA TYR A 227 -7.14 -8.32 -3.59
C TYR A 227 -8.20 -7.33 -3.11
N VAL A 228 -7.87 -6.46 -2.14
CA VAL A 228 -8.77 -5.43 -1.62
C VAL A 228 -8.49 -4.05 -2.21
N GLY A 229 -7.69 -3.96 -3.27
CA GLY A 229 -7.46 -2.71 -3.98
C GLY A 229 -6.46 -1.77 -3.32
N ILE A 230 -5.54 -2.30 -2.51
CA ILE A 230 -4.38 -1.55 -1.99
C ILE A 230 -3.19 -1.81 -2.93
N ASP A 231 -2.59 -0.75 -3.45
CA ASP A 231 -1.34 -0.81 -4.21
C ASP A 231 -0.23 -0.06 -3.45
N GLY A 232 0.85 -0.76 -3.14
CA GLY A 232 1.96 -0.31 -2.27
C GLY A 232 3.03 0.56 -2.91
#